data_AF-A0A948RLW4-F1
#
_entry.id   AF-A0A948RLW4-F1
#
_cell.length_a   1.000
_cell.length_b   1.000
_cell.length_c   1.000
_cell.angle_alpha   90.00
_cell.angle_beta   90.00
_cell.angle_gamma   90.00
#
_symmetry.space_group_name_H-M   'P 1'
#
loop_
_entity.id
_entity.type
_entity.pdbx_description
1 polymer ?
#
loop_
_entity_poly.entity_id
_entity_poly.type
_entity_poly.pdbx_seq_one_letter_code
_entity_poly.pdbx_strand_id
1 'polypeptide(L)'
;MRPNKQSINSLILFCLYSSGKRSSFEELVKECFSRFPERFSFSKIKKWPDSRKLDSSLRKLRKRKLITGNPKTFFKLTNLGKKTAEEIAKTFRQRKLKL
;
A
#
# COMPACT_ATOMS: atom_id res chain seq x y z
N MET A 1 -22.40 0.98 10.14
CA MET A 1 -21.04 1.36 9.64
C MET A 1 -20.04 0.33 10.15
N ARG A 2 -19.32 -0.39 9.28
CA ARG A 2 -18.36 -1.43 9.72
C ARG A 2 -17.06 -0.79 10.20
N PRO A 3 -16.43 -1.28 11.29
CA PRO A 3 -15.18 -0.74 11.78
C PRO A 3 -14.08 -0.89 10.72
N ASN A 4 -13.26 0.14 10.65
CA ASN A 4 -12.25 0.48 9.66
C ASN A 4 -11.30 -0.70 9.29
N LYS A 5 -11.74 -1.65 8.44
CA LYS A 5 -10.84 -2.61 7.81
C LYS A 5 -10.05 -1.86 6.74
N GLN A 6 -8.86 -1.37 7.10
CA GLN A 6 -7.93 -0.72 6.17
C GLN A 6 -7.77 -1.61 4.93
N SER A 7 -8.19 -1.10 3.78
CA SER A 7 -8.16 -1.84 2.52
C SER A 7 -6.70 -2.04 2.08
N ILE A 8 -6.42 -3.11 1.33
CA ILE A 8 -5.07 -3.35 0.78
C ILE A 8 -4.61 -2.11 -0.04
N ASN A 9 -5.52 -1.48 -0.77
CA ASN A 9 -5.25 -0.25 -1.51
C ASN A 9 -4.77 0.88 -0.59
N SER A 10 -5.42 1.08 0.56
CA SER A 10 -5.07 2.13 1.53
C SER A 10 -3.68 1.89 2.12
N LEU A 11 -3.35 0.64 2.44
CA LEU A 11 -2.03 0.24 2.95
C LEU A 11 -0.93 0.47 1.91
N ILE A 12 -1.18 0.14 0.65
CA ILE A 12 -0.22 0.38 -0.44
C ILE A 12 0.02 1.88 -0.64
N LEU A 13 -1.04 2.70 -0.65
CA LEU A 13 -0.91 4.16 -0.75
C LEU A 13 -0.11 4.73 0.41
N PHE A 14 -0.34 4.24 1.62
CA PHE A 14 0.44 4.64 2.80
C PHE A 14 1.92 4.26 2.67
N CYS A 15 2.24 3.06 2.17
CA CYS A 15 3.63 2.63 1.97
C CYS A 15 4.34 3.48 0.90
N LEU A 16 3.68 3.74 -0.23
CA LEU A 16 4.19 4.64 -1.27
C LEU A 16 4.37 6.08 -0.78
N TYR A 17 3.50 6.55 0.10
CA TYR A 17 3.63 7.87 0.71
C TYR A 17 4.81 7.93 1.68
N SER A 18 4.95 6.89 2.51
CA SER A 18 6.00 6.79 3.53
C SER A 18 7.39 6.59 2.93
N SER A 19 7.50 5.99 1.74
CA SER A 19 8.78 5.85 1.04
C SER A 19 9.33 7.20 0.56
N GLY A 20 8.48 8.23 0.40
CA GLY A 20 8.86 9.59 -0.02
C GLY A 20 9.43 9.70 -1.44
N LYS A 21 9.52 8.58 -2.17
CA LYS A 21 10.21 8.44 -3.46
C LYS A 21 9.39 7.57 -4.42
N ARG A 22 9.85 7.44 -5.66
CA ARG A 22 9.38 6.37 -6.54
C ARG A 22 9.86 5.03 -5.97
N SER A 23 9.06 3.96 -6.06
CA SER A 23 9.42 2.64 -5.53
C SER A 23 9.27 1.57 -6.60
N SER A 24 10.24 0.66 -6.69
CA SER A 24 10.15 -0.52 -7.54
C SER A 24 9.04 -1.44 -7.02
N PHE A 25 8.67 -2.45 -7.80
CA PHE A 25 7.70 -3.44 -7.33
C PHE A 25 8.23 -4.20 -6.09
N GLU A 26 9.48 -4.65 -6.13
CA GLU A 26 10.14 -5.41 -5.07
C GLU A 26 10.30 -4.58 -3.80
N GLU A 27 10.73 -3.32 -3.93
CA GLU A 27 10.83 -2.38 -2.82
C GLU A 27 9.46 -2.18 -2.15
N LEU A 28 8.41 -2.03 -2.95
CA LEU A 28 7.07 -1.84 -2.44
C LEU A 28 6.51 -3.11 -1.78
N VAL A 29 6.81 -4.29 -2.32
CA VAL A 29 6.49 -5.59 -1.70
C VAL A 29 7.17 -5.70 -0.34
N LYS A 30 8.48 -5.42 -0.28
CA LYS A 30 9.27 -5.43 0.96
C LYS A 30 8.69 -4.47 1.99
N GLU A 31 8.41 -3.23 1.59
CA GLU A 31 7.89 -2.19 2.48
C GLU A 31 6.50 -2.55 3.03
N CYS A 32 5.58 -2.99 2.16
CA CYS A 32 4.24 -3.39 2.56
C CYS A 32 4.25 -4.60 3.51
N PHE A 33 5.09 -5.60 3.19
CA PHE A 33 5.23 -6.79 4.02
C PHE A 33 5.87 -6.50 5.38
N SER A 34 6.91 -5.67 5.41
CA SER A 34 7.59 -5.26 6.64
C SER A 34 6.65 -4.52 7.60
N ARG A 35 5.83 -3.60 7.07
CA ARG A 35 4.91 -2.80 7.89
C ARG A 35 3.62 -3.54 8.27
N PHE A 36 3.11 -4.39 7.38
CA PHE A 36 1.80 -5.02 7.53
C PHE A 36 1.85 -6.51 7.16
N PRO A 37 2.67 -7.34 7.84
CA PRO A 37 2.87 -8.73 7.48
C PRO A 37 1.56 -9.53 7.46
N GLU A 38 0.68 -9.32 8.44
CA GLU A 38 -0.64 -9.96 8.53
C GLU A 38 -1.57 -9.70 7.33
N ARG A 39 -1.30 -8.64 6.56
CA ARG A 39 -2.10 -8.28 5.38
C ARG A 39 -1.45 -8.74 4.08
N PHE A 40 -0.13 -8.67 4.01
CA PHE A 40 0.63 -8.95 2.80
C PHE A 40 1.32 -10.30 2.78
N SER A 41 1.18 -11.14 3.81
CA SER A 41 1.67 -12.51 3.78
C SER A 41 0.71 -13.47 3.07
N PHE A 42 1.19 -14.67 2.75
CA PHE A 42 0.27 -15.77 2.43
C PHE A 42 -0.62 -16.12 3.63
N SER A 43 -1.80 -16.66 3.36
CA SER A 43 -2.76 -17.06 4.41
C SER A 43 -2.23 -18.18 5.31
N LYS A 44 -1.56 -19.18 4.70
CA LYS A 44 -1.00 -20.34 5.42
C LYS A 44 0.46 -20.16 5.83
N ILE A 45 1.21 -19.29 5.14
CA ILE A 45 2.66 -19.13 5.35
C ILE A 45 2.96 -17.65 5.60
N LYS A 46 2.85 -17.22 6.86
CA LYS A 46 2.98 -15.80 7.23
C LYS A 46 4.37 -15.20 7.01
N LYS A 47 5.41 -16.04 6.94
CA LYS A 47 6.81 -15.60 6.75
C LYS A 47 7.13 -15.09 5.34
N TRP A 48 6.28 -15.35 4.34
CA TRP A 48 6.54 -14.96 2.96
C TRP A 48 5.50 -13.97 2.45
N PRO A 49 5.91 -12.94 1.69
CA PRO A 49 4.98 -11.99 1.08
C PRO A 49 4.19 -12.63 -0.07
N ASP A 50 2.87 -12.40 -0.08
CA ASP A 50 1.98 -12.71 -1.20
C ASP A 50 1.89 -11.50 -2.14
N SER A 51 2.85 -11.42 -3.07
CA SER A 51 2.98 -10.32 -4.04
C SER A 51 1.74 -10.16 -4.94
N ARG A 52 0.91 -11.19 -5.12
CA ARG A 52 -0.32 -11.14 -5.91
C ARG A 52 -1.34 -10.16 -5.31
N LYS A 53 -1.33 -10.00 -3.98
CA LYS A 53 -2.16 -9.00 -3.28
C LYS A 53 -1.79 -7.57 -3.67
N LEU A 54 -0.50 -7.30 -3.89
CA LEU A 54 -0.04 -6.01 -4.39
C LEU A 54 -0.42 -5.85 -5.86
N ASP A 55 -0.10 -6.81 -6.73
CA ASP A 55 -0.29 -6.63 -8.17
C ASP A 55 -1.75 -6.32 -8.56
N SER A 56 -2.72 -7.07 -8.00
CA SER A 56 -4.16 -6.80 -8.22
C SER A 56 -4.56 -5.41 -7.73
N SER A 57 -4.03 -4.99 -6.58
CA SER A 57 -4.35 -3.70 -5.96
C SER A 57 -3.71 -2.53 -6.71
N LEU A 58 -2.46 -2.69 -7.18
CA LEU A 58 -1.75 -1.72 -8.01
C LEU A 58 -2.48 -1.50 -9.35
N ARG A 59 -3.02 -2.56 -9.96
CA ARG A 59 -3.91 -2.44 -11.13
C ARG A 59 -5.13 -1.57 -10.83
N LYS A 60 -5.80 -1.78 -9.69
CA LYS A 60 -6.98 -0.99 -9.27
C LYS A 60 -6.61 0.48 -8.98
N LEU A 61 -5.50 0.73 -8.29
CA LEU A 61 -5.02 2.07 -7.96
C LEU A 61 -4.64 2.87 -9.22
N ARG A 62 -4.04 2.21 -10.22
CA ARG A 62 -3.76 2.82 -11.53
C ARG A 62 -5.05 3.17 -12.28
N LYS A 63 -6.02 2.27 -12.33
CA LYS A 63 -7.34 2.56 -12.93
C LYS A 63 -8.04 3.75 -12.27
N ARG A 64 -7.85 3.93 -10.96
CA ARG A 64 -8.36 5.08 -10.20
C ARG A 64 -7.49 6.34 -10.30
N LYS A 65 -6.42 6.33 -11.10
CA LYS A 65 -5.48 7.46 -11.28
C LYS A 65 -4.82 7.95 -9.97
N LEU A 66 -4.73 7.10 -8.96
CA LEU A 66 -4.07 7.42 -7.68
C LEU A 66 -2.56 7.18 -7.75
N ILE A 67 -2.13 6.25 -8.60
CA ILE A 67 -0.71 5.96 -8.83
C ILE A 67 -0.41 5.90 -10.32
N THR A 68 0.85 6.17 -10.68
CA THR A 68 1.42 5.95 -12.01
C THR A 68 2.53 4.91 -11.94
N GLY A 69 2.99 4.45 -13.11
CA GLY A 69 4.04 3.45 -13.23
C GLY A 69 3.53 2.04 -13.51
N ASN A 70 4.46 1.08 -13.49
CA ASN A 70 4.20 -0.33 -13.70
C ASN A 70 5.31 -1.19 -13.04
N PRO A 71 5.12 -2.52 -12.92
CA PRO A 71 6.11 -3.38 -12.28
C PRO A 71 7.50 -3.40 -12.93
N LYS A 72 7.62 -3.07 -14.23
CA LYS A 72 8.91 -3.02 -14.94
C LYS A 72 9.68 -1.72 -14.73
N THR A 73 9.03 -0.71 -14.14
CA THR A 73 9.61 0.62 -13.90
C THR A 73 9.51 0.93 -12.40
N PHE A 74 8.84 2.00 -12.03
CA PHE A 74 8.63 2.39 -10.65
C PHE A 74 7.21 2.92 -10.47
N PHE A 75 6.65 2.70 -9.29
CA PHE A 75 5.39 3.28 -8.87
C PHE A 75 5.60 4.63 -8.21
N LYS A 76 4.69 5.58 -8.48
CA LYS A 76 4.65 6.90 -7.84
C LYS A 76 3.21 7.32 -7.58
N LEU A 77 2.99 8.07 -6.50
CA LEU A 77 1.72 8.75 -6.27
C LEU A 77 1.49 9.88 -7.30
N THR A 78 0.26 10.02 -7.77
CA THR A 78 -0.19 11.23 -8.47
C THR A 78 -0.50 12.33 -7.45
N ASN A 79 -0.80 13.55 -7.89
CA ASN A 79 -1.26 14.62 -6.98
C ASN A 79 -2.52 14.21 -6.21
N LEU A 80 -3.46 13.54 -6.89
CA LEU A 80 -4.66 12.99 -6.27
C LEU A 80 -4.31 11.90 -5.26
N GLY A 81 -3.48 10.93 -5.66
CA GLY A 81 -3.04 9.86 -4.78
C GLY A 81 -2.27 10.36 -3.56
N LYS A 82 -1.49 11.44 -3.70
CA LYS A 82 -0.76 12.07 -2.59
C LYS A 82 -1.74 12.64 -1.56
N LYS A 83 -2.76 13.41 -1.98
CA LYS A 83 -3.80 13.92 -1.07
C LYS A 83 -4.50 12.78 -0.32
N THR A 84 -4.93 11.75 -1.04
CA THR A 84 -5.56 10.57 -0.43
C THR A 84 -4.62 9.85 0.55
N ALA A 85 -3.35 9.68 0.19
CA ALA A 85 -2.38 9.02 1.05
C ALA A 85 -2.02 9.85 2.30
N GLU A 86 -2.03 11.19 2.20
CA GLU A 86 -1.89 12.11 3.33
C GLU A 86 -3.03 11.97 4.34
N GLU A 87 -4.27 11.90 3.86
CA GLU A 87 -5.46 11.65 4.72
C GLU A 87 -5.36 10.28 5.41
N ILE A 88 -4.96 9.25 4.67
CA ILE A 88 -4.71 7.92 5.21
C ILE A 88 -3.60 8.00 6.28
N ALA A 89 -2.48 8.66 6.01
CA ALA A 89 -1.36 8.79 6.93
C ALA A 89 -1.73 9.56 8.21
N LYS A 90 -2.54 10.63 8.10
CA LYS A 90 -3.11 11.33 9.27
C LYS A 90 -3.96 10.38 10.11
N THR A 91 -4.81 9.59 9.45
CA THR A 91 -5.63 8.57 10.11
C THR A 91 -4.77 7.52 10.82
N PHE A 92 -3.66 7.09 10.22
CA PHE A 92 -2.70 6.16 10.85
C PHE A 92 -1.94 6.78 12.05
N ARG A 93 -1.63 8.08 12.02
CA ARG A 93 -0.93 8.77 13.11
C ARG A 93 -1.83 9.07 14.32
N GLN A 94 -3.05 9.53 14.06
CA GLN A 94 -4.00 9.90 15.12
C GLN A 94 -4.53 8.70 15.89
N ARG A 95 -4.50 7.53 15.26
CA ARG A 95 -4.89 6.26 15.85
C ARG A 95 -3.63 5.49 16.23
N LYS A 96 -3.25 5.48 17.52
CA LYS A 96 -2.54 4.34 18.14
C LYS A 96 -3.46 3.11 18.02
N LEU A 97 -3.64 2.56 16.83
CA LEU A 97 -4.53 1.41 16.63
C LEU A 97 -3.71 0.14 16.53
N LYS A 98 -4.01 -0.73 17.50
CA LYS A 98 -3.59 -2.14 17.58
C LYS A 98 -3.72 -2.79 16.20
N LEU A 99 -2.57 -3.09 15.60
CA LEU A 99 -2.42 -4.02 14.48
C LEU A 99 -2.77 -5.44 14.95
#